data_AF-A0A9E3VXL2-F1
#
_entry.id   AF-A0A9E3VXL2-F1
#
_cell.length_a   1.000
_cell.length_b   1.000
_cell.length_c   1.000
_cell.angle_alpha   90.00
_cell.angle_beta   90.00
_cell.angle_gamma   90.00
#
_symmetry.space_group_name_H-M   'P 1'
#
loop_
_entity.id
_entity.type
_entity.pdbx_description
1 polymer ?
#
loop_
_entity_poly.entity_id
_entity_poly.type
_entity_poly.pdbx_seq_one_letter_code
_entity_poly.pdbx_strand_id
1 'polypeptide(L)'
;MRAGCVPLAQFQDAFARALLAEPAEADDCVAALAAQPAFAVYRNTVMKGCVDALQANFPAVARLVGEEWFRAAAAVYARAELPAEPSLLAYGGSFPAFLARFEPTAALPYLPEVARLDRLWTESHAAADGPVLD
;
A
#
# COMPACT_ATOMS: atom_id res chain seq x y z
N MET A 1 -7.87 38.82 5.78
CA MET A 1 -8.03 37.64 6.65
C MET A 1 -6.74 36.84 6.54
N ARG A 2 -5.88 36.83 7.55
CA ARG A 2 -4.60 36.10 7.48
C ARG A 2 -4.92 34.60 7.52
N ALA A 3 -4.61 33.86 6.46
CA ALA A 3 -4.62 32.41 6.49
C ALA A 3 -3.73 31.97 7.66
N GLY A 4 -4.32 31.35 8.68
CA GLY A 4 -3.55 30.77 9.77
C GLY A 4 -2.60 29.73 9.19
N CYS A 5 -1.35 29.76 9.64
CA CYS A 5 -0.36 28.76 9.22
C CYS A 5 -0.85 27.38 9.66
N VAL A 6 -1.22 26.53 8.70
CA VAL A 6 -1.62 25.15 8.97
C VAL A 6 -0.40 24.41 9.53
N PRO A 7 -0.49 23.72 10.68
CA PRO A 7 0.60 22.92 11.20
C PRO A 7 1.06 21.88 10.16
N LEU A 8 2.37 21.64 10.07
CA LEU A 8 2.93 20.71 9.08
C LEU A 8 2.27 19.32 9.14
N ALA A 9 2.03 18.81 10.35
CA ALA A 9 1.37 17.52 10.54
C ALA A 9 -0.05 17.49 9.93
N GLN A 10 -0.83 18.56 10.13
CA GLN A 10 -2.17 18.66 9.54
C GLN A 10 -2.10 18.69 8.00
N PHE A 11 -1.15 19.43 7.44
CA PHE A 11 -0.95 19.46 5.99
C PHE A 11 -0.55 18.07 5.45
N GLN A 12 0.36 17.36 6.12
CA GLN A 12 0.80 16.02 5.73
C GLN A 12 -0.34 15.00 5.79
N ASP A 13 -1.14 15.01 6.84
CA ASP A 13 -2.31 14.14 6.98
C ASP A 13 -3.35 14.43 5.90
N ALA A 14 -3.63 15.70 5.64
CA ALA A 14 -4.54 16.13 4.58
C ALA A 14 -4.03 15.72 3.19
N PHE A 15 -2.73 15.90 2.93
CA PHE A 15 -2.08 15.50 1.69
C PHE A 15 -2.18 13.99 1.47
N ALA A 16 -1.86 13.19 2.49
CA ALA A 16 -1.93 11.72 2.41
C ALA A 16 -3.37 11.24 2.14
N ARG A 17 -4.37 11.80 2.83
CA ARG A 17 -5.79 11.50 2.55
C ARG A 17 -6.20 11.88 1.14
N ALA A 18 -5.74 13.02 0.63
CA ALA A 18 -6.06 13.49 -0.72
C ALA A 18 -5.53 12.57 -1.84
N LEU A 19 -4.54 11.70 -1.58
CA LEU A 19 -4.09 10.70 -2.55
C LEU A 19 -5.16 9.66 -2.88
N LEU A 20 -6.04 9.36 -1.90
CA LEU A 20 -7.09 8.36 -2.01
C LEU A 20 -8.47 8.97 -2.31
N ALA A 21 -8.72 10.18 -1.80
CA ALA A 21 -10.00 10.87 -1.91
C ALA A 21 -10.31 11.37 -3.32
N GLU A 22 -11.58 11.71 -3.56
CA GLU A 22 -11.95 12.51 -4.72
C GLU A 22 -11.51 13.97 -4.51
N PRO A 23 -11.13 14.73 -5.56
CA PRO A 23 -10.67 16.12 -5.40
C PRO A 23 -11.67 17.03 -4.68
N ALA A 24 -12.97 16.74 -4.80
CA ALA A 24 -14.04 17.49 -4.13
C ALA A 24 -14.12 17.26 -2.61
N GLU A 25 -13.48 16.21 -2.11
CA GLU A 25 -13.43 15.82 -0.69
C GLU A 25 -12.13 16.26 0.00
N ALA A 26 -11.24 16.93 -0.75
CA ALA A 26 -9.97 17.39 -0.24
C ALA A 26 -10.16 18.44 0.86
N ASP A 27 -9.38 18.33 1.94
CA ASP A 27 -9.30 19.35 2.98
C ASP A 27 -8.91 20.71 2.38
N ASP A 28 -9.50 21.79 2.90
CA ASP A 28 -9.25 23.16 2.42
C ASP A 28 -7.75 23.49 2.34
N CYS A 29 -6.92 22.93 3.23
CA CYS A 29 -5.48 23.19 3.22
C CYS A 29 -4.73 22.59 2.02
N VAL A 30 -5.30 21.60 1.33
CA VAL A 30 -4.73 20.95 0.14
C VAL A 30 -5.63 21.02 -1.10
N ALA A 31 -6.85 21.57 -1.01
CA ALA A 31 -7.81 21.62 -2.11
C ALA A 31 -7.25 22.24 -3.40
N ALA A 32 -6.53 23.36 -3.28
CA ALA A 32 -5.91 24.02 -4.44
C ALA A 32 -4.80 23.18 -5.10
N LEU A 33 -4.15 22.30 -4.34
CA LEU A 33 -3.17 21.35 -4.86
C LEU A 33 -3.86 20.15 -5.49
N ALA A 34 -4.86 19.58 -4.82
CA ALA A 34 -5.62 18.42 -5.26
C ALA A 34 -6.36 18.66 -6.59
N ALA A 35 -6.76 19.90 -6.86
CA ALA A 35 -7.40 20.31 -8.11
C ALA A 35 -6.44 20.37 -9.31
N GLN A 36 -5.11 20.30 -9.11
CA GLN A 36 -4.16 20.41 -10.21
C GLN A 36 -4.06 19.09 -11.00
N PRO A 37 -4.01 19.13 -12.35
CA PRO A 37 -3.83 17.93 -13.16
C PRO A 37 -2.58 17.11 -12.79
N ALA A 38 -1.49 17.78 -12.37
CA ALA A 38 -0.27 17.12 -11.93
C ALA A 38 -0.47 16.28 -10.66
N PHE A 39 -1.39 16.68 -9.77
CA PHE A 39 -1.71 15.91 -8.58
C PHE A 39 -2.43 14.60 -8.93
N ALA A 40 -3.30 14.61 -9.95
CA ALA A 40 -3.92 13.40 -10.48
C ALA A 40 -2.89 12.40 -11.04
N VAL A 41 -1.85 12.91 -11.72
CA VAL A 41 -0.72 12.07 -12.18
C VAL A 41 0.03 11.49 -10.98
N TYR A 42 0.33 12.33 -9.97
CA TYR A 42 1.05 11.90 -8.78
C TYR A 42 0.33 10.79 -8.00
N ARG A 43 -0.97 10.94 -7.72
CA ARG A 43 -1.76 9.89 -7.04
C ARG A 43 -1.77 8.58 -7.84
N ASN A 44 -1.83 8.64 -9.16
CA ASN A 44 -1.77 7.45 -10.01
C ASN A 44 -0.40 6.77 -9.91
N THR A 45 0.69 7.54 -9.88
CA THR A 45 2.05 7.02 -9.66
C THR A 45 2.19 6.38 -8.28
N VAL A 46 1.63 6.99 -7.23
CA VAL A 46 1.62 6.40 -5.87
C VAL A 46 0.89 5.06 -5.88
N MET A 47 -0.33 5.00 -6.44
CA MET A 47 -1.10 3.76 -6.50
C MET A 47 -0.41 2.68 -7.32
N LYS A 48 0.17 3.04 -8.47
CA LYS A 48 0.97 2.12 -9.29
C LYS A 48 2.17 1.58 -8.50
N GLY A 49 2.91 2.45 -7.81
CA GLY A 49 4.04 2.07 -6.98
C GLY A 49 3.65 1.12 -5.85
N CYS A 50 2.50 1.34 -5.21
CA CYS A 50 1.97 0.44 -4.19
C CYS A 50 1.66 -0.95 -4.77
N VAL A 51 0.96 -1.02 -5.91
CA VAL A 51 0.64 -2.30 -6.56
C VAL A 51 1.91 -3.04 -7.00
N ASP A 52 2.86 -2.32 -7.61
CA ASP A 52 4.13 -2.91 -8.06
C ASP A 52 4.95 -3.43 -6.87
N ALA A 53 4.97 -2.71 -5.74
CA ALA A 53 5.63 -3.15 -4.51
C ALA A 53 4.98 -4.41 -3.91
N LEU A 54 3.65 -4.47 -3.85
CA LEU A 54 2.95 -5.68 -3.41
C LEU A 54 3.27 -6.87 -4.32
N GLN A 55 3.30 -6.67 -5.64
CA GLN A 55 3.61 -7.77 -6.56
C GLN A 55 5.06 -8.27 -6.38
N ALA A 56 6.00 -7.36 -6.08
CA ALA A 56 7.37 -7.72 -5.77
C ALA A 56 7.51 -8.45 -4.41
N ASN A 57 6.74 -8.04 -3.40
CA ASN A 57 6.80 -8.59 -2.05
C ASN A 57 6.03 -9.90 -1.88
N PHE A 58 5.06 -10.20 -2.77
CA PHE A 58 4.23 -11.41 -2.73
C PHE A 58 4.29 -12.23 -4.04
N PRO A 59 5.49 -12.64 -4.48
CA PRO A 59 5.69 -13.25 -5.79
C PRO A 59 5.06 -14.65 -5.92
N ALA A 60 4.98 -15.45 -4.85
CA ALA A 60 4.34 -16.76 -4.91
C ALA A 60 2.82 -16.61 -5.06
N VAL A 61 2.22 -15.67 -4.32
CA VAL A 61 0.79 -15.32 -4.48
C VAL A 61 0.50 -14.88 -5.90
N ALA A 62 1.28 -13.94 -6.46
CA ALA A 62 1.09 -13.43 -7.81
C ALA A 62 1.15 -14.55 -8.88
N ARG A 63 2.05 -15.52 -8.71
CA ARG A 63 2.15 -16.68 -9.61
C ARG A 63 0.96 -17.63 -9.53
N LEU A 64 0.38 -17.81 -8.34
CA LEU A 64 -0.74 -18.73 -8.13
C LEU A 64 -2.06 -18.19 -8.68
N VAL A 65 -2.31 -16.90 -8.52
CA VAL A 65 -3.56 -16.25 -8.92
C VAL A 65 -3.50 -15.59 -10.30
N GLY A 66 -2.30 -15.39 -10.84
CA GLY A 66 -2.07 -14.64 -12.07
C GLY A 66 -1.95 -13.13 -11.84
N GLU A 67 -1.20 -12.46 -12.72
CA GLU A 67 -0.84 -11.05 -12.54
C GLU A 67 -2.04 -10.11 -12.55
N GLU A 68 -3.00 -10.32 -13.44
CA GLU A 68 -4.19 -9.46 -13.57
C GLU A 68 -5.03 -9.49 -12.28
N TRP A 69 -5.32 -10.69 -11.79
CA TRP A 69 -6.04 -10.88 -10.53
C TRP A 69 -5.27 -10.26 -9.37
N PHE A 70 -3.95 -10.51 -9.30
CA PHE A 70 -3.11 -9.99 -8.22
C PHE A 70 -3.15 -8.45 -8.21
N ARG A 71 -2.96 -7.82 -9.37
CA ARG A 71 -2.97 -6.35 -9.49
C ARG A 71 -4.31 -5.76 -9.08
N ALA A 72 -5.43 -6.42 -9.40
CA ALA A 72 -6.75 -5.99 -8.96
C ALA A 72 -6.90 -6.06 -7.43
N ALA A 73 -6.55 -7.19 -6.82
CA ALA A 73 -6.60 -7.36 -5.36
C ALA A 73 -5.66 -6.39 -4.62
N ALA A 74 -4.44 -6.22 -5.14
CA ALA A 74 -3.45 -5.29 -4.62
C ALA A 74 -3.93 -3.82 -4.71
N ALA A 75 -4.62 -3.45 -5.77
CA ALA A 75 -5.19 -2.10 -5.90
C ALA A 75 -6.30 -1.84 -4.86
N VAL A 76 -7.13 -2.85 -4.55
CA VAL A 76 -8.14 -2.76 -3.48
C VAL A 76 -7.46 -2.60 -2.12
N TYR A 77 -6.44 -3.42 -1.83
CA TYR A 77 -5.67 -3.30 -0.60
C TYR A 77 -5.00 -1.93 -0.47
N ALA A 78 -4.30 -1.46 -1.50
CA ALA A 78 -3.57 -0.19 -1.48
C ALA A 78 -4.47 1.04 -1.31
N ARG A 79 -5.74 0.95 -1.71
CA ARG A 79 -6.73 2.00 -1.43
C ARG A 79 -7.18 2.02 0.03
N ALA A 80 -7.12 0.88 0.72
CA ALA A 80 -7.47 0.79 2.13
C ALA A 80 -6.27 1.09 3.05
N GLU A 81 -5.06 0.75 2.62
CA GLU A 81 -3.86 0.84 3.43
C GLU A 81 -2.66 1.26 2.58
N LEU A 82 -2.27 2.53 2.69
CA LEU A 82 -1.05 3.05 2.08
C LEU A 82 0.19 2.63 2.90
N PRO A 83 1.40 2.68 2.31
CA PRO A 83 2.64 2.45 3.04
C PRO A 83 2.76 3.38 4.26
N ALA A 84 2.89 2.78 5.46
CA ALA A 84 3.04 3.52 6.71
C ALA A 84 4.50 3.94 6.99
N GLU A 85 5.47 3.31 6.31
CA GLU A 85 6.89 3.59 6.44
C GLU A 85 7.55 3.84 5.07
N PRO A 86 8.72 4.49 5.04
CA PRO A 86 9.40 4.81 3.76
C PRO A 86 9.86 3.58 2.98
N SER A 87 9.99 2.42 3.64
CA SER A 87 10.45 1.19 3.02
C SER A 87 9.30 0.44 2.36
N LEU A 88 9.34 0.34 1.03
CA LEU A 88 8.41 -0.51 0.29
C LEU A 88 8.67 -2.01 0.49
N LEU A 89 9.81 -2.40 1.08
CA LEU A 89 10.12 -3.80 1.38
C LEU A 89 9.21 -4.38 2.48
N ALA A 90 8.78 -3.53 3.43
CA ALA A 90 7.85 -3.95 4.49
C ALA A 90 6.39 -3.72 4.12
N TYR A 91 6.12 -3.06 2.99
CA TYR A 91 4.78 -2.74 2.58
C TYR A 91 3.96 -4.00 2.29
N GLY A 92 2.70 -4.00 2.76
CA GLY A 92 1.81 -5.15 2.67
C GLY A 92 1.84 -6.08 3.88
N GLY A 93 2.39 -5.66 5.03
CA GLY A 93 2.43 -6.51 6.23
C GLY A 93 1.07 -7.11 6.64
N SER A 94 -0.03 -6.39 6.43
CA SER A 94 -1.40 -6.88 6.68
C SER A 94 -2.06 -7.56 5.47
N PHE A 95 -1.39 -7.62 4.31
CA PHE A 95 -1.92 -8.21 3.08
C PHE A 95 -2.37 -9.67 3.24
N PRO A 96 -1.66 -10.55 3.98
CA PRO A 96 -2.16 -11.89 4.26
C PRO A 96 -3.50 -11.91 5.01
N ALA A 97 -3.67 -11.02 6.00
CA ALA A 97 -4.93 -10.90 6.74
C ALA A 97 -6.04 -10.29 5.87
N PHE A 98 -5.69 -9.40 4.95
CA PHE A 98 -6.61 -8.90 3.92
C PHE A 98 -7.10 -10.04 3.00
N LEU A 99 -6.20 -10.89 2.49
CA LEU A 99 -6.59 -12.04 1.67
C LEU A 99 -7.47 -13.03 2.45
N ALA A 100 -7.24 -13.23 3.74
CA ALA A 100 -8.08 -14.12 4.55
C ALA A 100 -9.56 -13.68 4.64
N ARG A 101 -9.83 -12.38 4.47
CA ARG A 101 -11.19 -11.80 4.51
C ARG A 101 -11.71 -11.35 3.14
N PHE A 102 -10.92 -11.53 2.08
CA PHE A 102 -11.28 -11.09 0.75
C PHE A 102 -12.18 -12.15 0.11
N GLU A 103 -13.44 -11.81 -0.20
CA GLU A 103 -14.41 -12.78 -0.73
C GLU A 103 -13.89 -13.54 -1.97
N PRO A 104 -13.18 -12.89 -2.93
CA PRO A 104 -12.68 -13.58 -4.12
C PRO A 104 -11.65 -14.68 -3.85
N THR A 105 -11.10 -14.77 -2.63
CA THR A 105 -10.17 -15.83 -2.23
C THR A 105 -10.82 -16.94 -1.40
N ALA A 106 -12.14 -16.95 -1.25
CA ALA A 106 -12.86 -17.98 -0.49
C ALA A 106 -12.59 -19.42 -0.98
N ALA A 107 -12.37 -19.59 -2.29
CA ALA A 107 -12.02 -20.88 -2.89
C ALA A 107 -10.53 -21.25 -2.75
N LEU A 108 -9.70 -20.34 -2.21
CA LEU A 108 -8.24 -20.48 -2.07
C LEU A 108 -7.84 -20.35 -0.59
N PRO A 109 -8.29 -21.24 0.31
CA PRO A 109 -8.09 -21.09 1.75
C PRO A 109 -6.61 -21.11 2.18
N TYR A 110 -5.72 -21.63 1.34
CA TYR A 110 -4.27 -21.66 1.58
C TYR A 110 -3.56 -20.36 1.19
N LEU A 111 -4.19 -19.49 0.39
CA LEU A 111 -3.55 -18.31 -0.17
C LEU A 111 -3.04 -17.32 0.90
N PRO A 112 -3.77 -17.07 2.01
CA PRO A 112 -3.26 -16.23 3.10
C PRO A 112 -1.97 -16.79 3.70
N GLU A 113 -1.84 -18.10 3.87
CA GLU A 113 -0.62 -18.71 4.41
C GLU A 113 0.55 -18.58 3.42
N VAL A 114 0.30 -18.75 2.12
CA VAL A 114 1.33 -18.49 1.10
C VAL A 114 1.79 -17.03 1.14
N ALA A 115 0.87 -16.09 1.31
CA ALA A 115 1.22 -14.68 1.48
C ALA A 115 2.07 -14.44 2.74
N ARG A 116 1.79 -15.15 3.85
CA ARG A 116 2.65 -15.09 5.04
C ARG A 116 4.04 -15.64 4.78
N LEU A 117 4.17 -16.71 3.99
CA LEU A 117 5.48 -17.25 3.62
C LEU A 117 6.31 -16.24 2.80
N ASP A 118 5.70 -15.61 1.78
CA ASP A 118 6.35 -14.55 1.00
C ASP A 118 6.82 -13.39 1.91
N ARG A 119 5.98 -13.01 2.89
CA ARG A 119 6.33 -11.97 3.86
C ARG A 119 7.50 -12.38 4.77
N LEU A 120 7.44 -13.58 5.36
CA LEU A 120 8.49 -14.10 6.24
C LEU A 120 9.82 -14.25 5.51
N TRP A 121 9.79 -14.63 4.23
CA TRP A 121 10.98 -14.68 3.41
C TRP A 121 11.62 -13.29 3.28
N THR A 122 10.81 -12.28 2.94
CA THR A 122 11.28 -10.89 2.84
C THR A 122 11.83 -10.36 4.17
N GLU A 123 11.15 -10.65 5.29
CA GLU A 123 11.64 -10.29 6.63
C GLU A 123 12.97 -10.97 6.96
N SER A 124 13.07 -12.28 6.73
CA SER A 124 14.30 -13.02 6.97
C SER A 124 15.45 -12.55 6.09
N HIS A 125 15.17 -12.19 4.83
CA HIS A 125 16.19 -11.72 3.90
C HIS A 125 16.74 -10.34 4.27
N ALA A 126 15.89 -9.48 4.85
CA ALA A 126 16.25 -8.13 5.27
C ALA A 126 16.75 -8.05 6.72
N ALA A 127 16.62 -9.12 7.49
CA ALA A 127 17.07 -9.19 8.87
C ALA A 127 18.60 -9.02 8.95
N ALA A 128 19.07 -8.42 10.05
CA ALA A 128 20.48 -8.43 10.37
C ALA A 128 20.95 -9.87 10.64
N ASP A 129 22.19 -10.18 10.25
CA ASP A 129 22.77 -11.49 10.50
C ASP A 129 22.74 -11.83 12.00
N GLY A 130 22.26 -13.04 12.30
CA GLY A 130 22.28 -13.58 13.65
C GLY A 130 23.70 -14.00 14.07
N PRO A 131 23.93 -14.22 15.37
CA PRO A 131 25.13 -14.89 15.82
C PRO A 131 25.25 -16.28 15.17
N VAL A 132 26.48 -16.73 14.93
CA VAL A 132 26.76 -18.10 14.48
C VAL A 132 26.22 -19.09 15.52
N LEU A 133 25.56 -20.14 15.06
CA LEU A 133 25.09 -21.22 15.93
C LEU A 133 26.29 -22.03 16.42
N ASP A 134 26.37 -22.28 17.73
CA ASP A 134 27.37 -23.16 18.36
C ASP A 134 27.17 -24.64 17.99
#